data_AF-A0A317UCE5-F1
#
_entry.id   AF-A0A317UCE5-F1
#
_cell.length_a   1.000
_cell.length_b   1.000
_cell.length_c   1.000
_cell.angle_alpha   90.00
_cell.angle_beta   90.00
_cell.angle_gamma   90.00
#
_symmetry.space_group_name_H-M   'P 1'
#
loop_
_entity.id
_entity.type
_entity.pdbx_description
1 polymer ?
#
loop_
_entity_poly.entity_id
_entity_poly.type
_entity_poly.pdbx_seq_one_letter_code
_entity_poly.pdbx_strand_id
1 'polypeptide(L)'
;MSYVCVKPITLLGNAYMPGDLIQDGHILPTRERALLRTGCIAEVTGAAELPVAELVQVETGEEVTFSVPVIQEVDGDTAQVMSVPLTEGDMQQVFCIMQMNADEAAKAIKDVKSENILVVLHATDSRVTVKRAAKSQAEELLLDDKAILTNDQAKTENLPAESQEVSETPEPAEHQEAAETPAEG
;
A
#
# COMPACT_ATOMS: atom_id res chain seq x y z
N MET A 1 -13.67 29.42 -27.23
CA MET A 1 -12.76 28.26 -27.31
C MET A 1 -11.38 28.79 -27.05
N SER A 2 -10.68 28.27 -26.05
CA SER A 2 -9.32 28.68 -25.72
C SER A 2 -8.32 27.80 -26.46
N TYR A 3 -7.15 28.36 -26.77
CA TYR A 3 -6.08 27.65 -27.47
C TYR A 3 -4.77 27.80 -26.73
N VAL A 4 -3.97 26.74 -26.76
CA VAL A 4 -2.58 26.75 -26.29
C VAL A 4 -1.64 26.78 -27.50
N CYS A 5 -0.58 27.57 -27.38
CA CYS A 5 0.49 27.63 -28.36
C CYS A 5 1.33 26.33 -28.29
N VAL A 6 1.59 25.70 -29.44
CA VAL A 6 2.38 24.45 -29.53
C VAL A 6 3.75 24.69 -30.17
N LYS A 7 3.85 25.72 -31.02
CA LYS A 7 5.10 26.14 -31.67
C LYS A 7 5.24 27.65 -31.53
N PRO A 8 6.46 28.19 -31.34
CA PRO A 8 6.66 29.63 -31.24
C PRO A 8 5.98 30.37 -32.40
N ILE A 9 5.09 31.31 -32.08
CA ILE A 9 4.32 32.06 -33.09
C ILE A 9 4.07 33.49 -32.64
N THR A 10 4.04 34.40 -33.60
CA THR A 10 3.62 35.79 -33.36
C THR A 10 2.21 36.00 -33.89
N LEU A 11 1.29 36.39 -33.00
CA LEU A 11 -0.11 36.67 -33.31
C LEU A 11 -0.42 38.13 -32.94
N LEU A 12 -0.86 38.92 -33.92
CA LEU A 12 -1.15 40.36 -33.77
C LEU A 12 -0.03 41.18 -33.10
N GLY A 13 1.23 40.79 -33.31
CA GLY A 13 2.39 41.45 -32.71
C GLY A 13 2.81 40.91 -31.34
N ASN A 14 2.05 39.98 -30.75
CA ASN A 14 2.40 39.31 -29.50
C ASN A 14 3.10 37.99 -29.79
N ALA A 15 4.25 37.76 -29.17
CA ALA A 15 4.98 36.51 -29.27
C ALA A 15 4.44 35.50 -28.23
N TYR A 16 4.13 34.30 -28.70
CA TYR A 16 3.68 33.16 -27.89
C TYR A 16 4.69 32.03 -28.01
N MET A 17 5.09 31.46 -26.88
CA MET A 17 5.95 30.28 -26.76
C MET A 17 5.10 29.02 -26.56
N PRO A 18 5.66 27.83 -26.83
CA PRO A 18 4.97 26.57 -26.56
C PRO A 18 4.52 26.48 -25.10
N GLY A 19 3.25 26.15 -24.89
CA GLY A 19 2.60 26.11 -23.57
C GLY A 19 1.82 27.39 -23.21
N ASP A 20 2.03 28.51 -23.91
CA ASP A 20 1.33 29.75 -23.60
C ASP A 20 -0.14 29.68 -23.99
N LEU A 21 -1.02 30.14 -23.09
CA LEU A 21 -2.42 30.33 -23.38
C LEU A 21 -2.60 31.56 -24.29
N ILE A 22 -3.26 31.35 -25.43
CA ILE A 22 -3.49 32.41 -26.41
C ILE A 22 -4.70 33.23 -25.99
N GLN A 23 -4.54 34.55 -25.94
CA GLN A 23 -5.60 35.46 -25.55
C GLN A 23 -6.74 35.45 -26.57
N ASP A 24 -7.97 35.56 -26.07
CA ASP A 24 -9.17 35.61 -26.90
C ASP A 24 -9.09 36.77 -27.90
N GLY A 25 -9.41 36.48 -29.16
CA GLY A 25 -9.35 37.44 -30.26
C GLY A 25 -7.96 37.60 -30.91
N HIS A 26 -6.89 37.02 -30.36
CA HIS A 26 -5.57 37.04 -31.02
C HIS A 26 -5.46 36.03 -32.17
N ILE A 27 -6.34 35.02 -32.18
CA ILE A 27 -6.52 34.14 -33.32
C ILE A 27 -7.63 34.70 -34.19
N LEU A 28 -7.27 35.08 -35.42
CA LEU A 28 -8.26 35.44 -36.43
C LEU A 28 -9.04 34.19 -36.86
N PRO A 29 -10.38 34.24 -36.94
CA PRO A 29 -11.20 33.08 -37.33
C PRO A 29 -10.80 32.48 -38.69
N THR A 30 -10.28 33.31 -39.60
CA THR A 30 -9.78 32.86 -40.92
C THR A 30 -8.49 32.05 -40.85
N ARG A 31 -7.70 32.20 -39.78
CA ARG A 31 -6.41 31.53 -39.58
C ARG A 31 -6.48 30.35 -38.63
N GLU A 32 -7.48 30.30 -37.76
CA GLU A 32 -7.67 29.26 -36.74
C GLU A 32 -7.49 27.84 -37.30
N ARG A 33 -8.25 27.48 -38.34
CA ARG A 33 -8.17 26.14 -38.96
C ARG A 33 -6.79 25.83 -39.54
N ALA A 34 -6.11 26.83 -40.10
CA ALA A 34 -4.78 26.65 -40.64
C ALA A 34 -3.77 26.39 -39.51
N LEU A 35 -3.86 27.16 -38.42
CA LEU A 35 -2.99 27.04 -37.25
C LEU A 35 -3.16 25.70 -36.53
N LEU A 36 -4.39 25.19 -36.43
CA LEU A 36 -4.67 23.84 -35.93
C LEU A 36 -4.07 22.78 -36.86
N ARG A 37 -4.28 22.90 -38.18
CA ARG A 37 -3.76 21.94 -39.17
C ARG A 37 -2.24 21.88 -39.20
N THR A 38 -1.56 23.01 -39.02
CA THR A 38 -0.09 23.08 -39.01
C THR A 38 0.50 22.73 -37.63
N GLY A 39 -0.35 22.49 -36.63
CA GLY A 39 0.05 22.20 -35.25
C GLY A 39 0.80 23.37 -34.60
N CYS A 40 0.42 24.60 -34.92
CA CYS A 40 0.94 25.80 -34.26
C CYS A 40 0.17 26.09 -32.97
N ILE A 41 -1.12 25.75 -32.94
CA ILE A 41 -2.01 25.89 -31.77
C ILE A 41 -2.78 24.59 -31.56
N ALA A 42 -3.19 24.31 -30.33
CA ALA A 42 -4.10 23.23 -29.98
C ALA A 42 -5.29 23.78 -29.20
N GLU A 43 -6.47 23.21 -29.42
CA GLU A 43 -7.68 23.57 -28.67
C GLU A 43 -7.56 23.05 -27.23
N VAL A 44 -7.88 23.92 -26.27
CA VAL A 44 -8.03 23.52 -24.87
C VAL A 44 -9.48 23.10 -24.69
N THR A 45 -9.77 21.84 -24.96
CA THR A 45 -11.00 21.21 -24.48
C THR A 45 -10.93 21.16 -22.96
N GLY A 46 -11.87 21.81 -22.27
CA GLY A 46 -11.97 21.71 -20.81
C GLY A 46 -12.00 20.24 -20.39
N ALA A 47 -11.10 19.88 -19.48
CA ALA A 47 -10.61 18.53 -19.14
C ALA A 47 -9.51 18.01 -20.10
N ALA A 48 -8.25 17.94 -19.72
CA ALA A 48 -7.65 17.82 -18.41
C ALA A 48 -6.43 18.74 -18.32
N GLU A 49 -6.40 19.60 -17.29
CA GLU A 49 -5.13 19.78 -16.60
C GLU A 49 -4.68 18.35 -16.27
N LEU A 50 -3.55 17.91 -16.84
CA LEU A 50 -2.82 16.84 -16.16
C LEU A 50 -2.71 17.36 -14.73
N PRO A 51 -3.28 16.69 -13.72
CA PRO A 51 -3.20 17.20 -12.38
C PRO A 51 -1.71 17.35 -12.11
N VAL A 52 -1.26 18.61 -11.98
CA VAL A 52 0.00 18.88 -11.30
C VAL A 52 -0.33 18.58 -9.86
N ALA A 53 -0.30 17.28 -9.56
CA ALA A 53 -0.55 16.76 -8.25
C ALA A 53 0.63 17.21 -7.40
N GLU A 54 0.43 18.27 -6.61
CA GLU A 54 0.75 18.12 -5.19
C GLU A 54 0.20 16.75 -4.78
N LEU A 55 0.95 15.94 -4.02
CA LEU A 55 0.66 14.53 -3.69
C LEU A 55 -0.68 14.37 -2.94
N VAL A 56 -1.78 14.71 -3.60
CA VAL A 56 -3.14 14.58 -3.16
C VAL A 56 -3.45 13.14 -3.43
N GLN A 57 -3.39 12.35 -2.37
CA GLN A 57 -4.14 11.11 -2.29
C GLN A 57 -5.53 11.44 -2.80
N VAL A 58 -5.89 10.91 -3.96
CA VAL A 58 -7.25 11.04 -4.48
C VAL A 58 -8.15 10.54 -3.35
N GLU A 59 -9.13 11.35 -2.93
CA GLU A 59 -10.11 10.95 -1.92
C GLU A 59 -10.84 9.70 -2.46
N THR A 60 -10.34 8.54 -2.07
CA THR A 60 -10.87 7.24 -2.44
C THR A 60 -12.26 7.12 -1.84
N GLY A 61 -13.21 6.60 -2.63
CA GLY A 61 -14.53 6.21 -2.13
C GLY A 61 -14.44 5.07 -1.13
N GLU A 62 -15.54 4.33 -0.95
CA GLU A 62 -15.56 3.10 -0.14
C GLU A 62 -14.34 2.22 -0.43
N GLU A 63 -13.66 1.71 0.61
CA GLU A 63 -12.39 0.99 0.49
C GLU A 63 -12.59 -0.34 -0.26
N VAL A 64 -12.45 -0.28 -1.59
CA VAL A 64 -12.57 -1.47 -2.45
C VAL A 64 -11.20 -2.14 -2.53
N THR A 65 -11.12 -3.36 -2.00
CA THR A 65 -9.99 -4.26 -2.22
C THR A 65 -10.21 -5.08 -3.49
N PHE A 66 -9.22 -5.12 -4.37
CA PHE A 66 -9.23 -6.00 -5.54
C PHE A 66 -8.02 -6.94 -5.52
N SER A 67 -8.17 -8.12 -6.10
CA SER A 67 -7.12 -9.14 -6.11
C SER A 67 -6.34 -9.07 -7.42
N VAL A 68 -5.04 -8.79 -7.35
CA VAL A 68 -4.15 -8.68 -8.50
C VAL A 68 -3.30 -9.94 -8.64
N PRO A 69 -3.36 -10.66 -9.78
CA PRO A 69 -2.49 -11.80 -10.03
C PRO A 69 -1.07 -11.33 -10.38
N VAL A 70 -0.13 -11.56 -9.48
CA VAL A 70 1.30 -11.26 -9.64
C VAL A 70 2.06 -12.51 -10.08
N ILE A 71 2.75 -12.42 -11.21
CA ILE A 71 3.59 -13.51 -11.73
C ILE A 71 4.90 -13.57 -10.93
N GLN A 72 5.21 -14.73 -10.38
CA GLN A 72 6.44 -14.95 -9.59
C GLN A 72 7.53 -15.59 -10.45
N GLU A 73 7.28 -16.79 -10.93
CA GLU A 73 8.21 -17.58 -11.73
C GLU A 73 7.53 -18.06 -13.01
N VAL A 74 8.28 -18.07 -14.10
CA VAL A 74 7.82 -18.59 -15.38
C VAL A 74 8.69 -19.81 -15.72
N ASP A 75 8.07 -20.98 -15.80
CA ASP A 75 8.68 -22.23 -16.23
C ASP A 75 8.05 -22.68 -17.56
N GLY A 76 8.75 -22.38 -18.65
CA GLY A 76 8.28 -22.65 -20.01
C GLY A 76 6.94 -21.97 -20.30
N ASP A 77 5.91 -22.78 -20.54
CA ASP A 77 4.54 -22.33 -20.84
C ASP A 77 3.67 -22.17 -19.57
N THR A 78 4.23 -22.37 -18.38
CA THR A 78 3.51 -22.26 -17.10
C THR A 78 4.09 -21.15 -16.23
N ALA A 79 3.22 -20.41 -15.54
CA ALA A 79 3.62 -19.35 -14.63
C ALA A 79 3.02 -19.58 -13.25
N GLN A 80 3.86 -19.48 -12.21
CA GLN A 80 3.39 -19.41 -10.83
C GLN A 80 2.85 -18.01 -10.57
N VAL A 81 1.59 -17.92 -10.16
CA VAL A 81 0.88 -16.66 -9.91
C VAL A 81 0.43 -16.61 -8.46
N MET A 82 0.69 -15.48 -7.81
CA MET A 82 0.21 -15.17 -6.47
C MET A 82 -0.86 -14.09 -6.56
N SER A 83 -2.02 -14.32 -5.94
CA SER A 83 -3.08 -13.32 -5.87
C SER A 83 -2.81 -12.38 -4.70
N VAL A 84 -2.67 -11.08 -4.96
CA VAL A 84 -2.36 -10.07 -3.95
C VAL A 84 -3.56 -9.14 -3.79
N PRO A 85 -4.21 -9.07 -2.62
CA PRO A 85 -5.26 -8.10 -2.36
C PRO A 85 -4.65 -6.70 -2.21
N LEU A 86 -5.13 -5.74 -2.99
CA LEU A 86 -4.67 -4.37 -2.98
C LEU A 86 -5.86 -3.42 -2.94
N THR A 87 -5.71 -2.33 -2.20
CA THR A 87 -6.60 -1.17 -2.26
C THR A 87 -6.14 -0.20 -3.36
N GLU A 88 -6.97 0.79 -3.67
CA GLU A 88 -6.55 1.89 -4.54
C GLU A 88 -5.33 2.64 -3.96
N GLY A 89 -5.32 2.88 -2.65
CA GLY A 89 -4.21 3.53 -1.94
C GLY A 89 -2.90 2.75 -2.04
N ASP A 90 -2.95 1.42 -1.88
CA ASP A 90 -1.78 0.56 -2.05
C ASP A 90 -1.19 0.71 -3.45
N MET A 91 -2.04 0.74 -4.48
CA MET A 91 -1.61 0.84 -5.87
C MET A 91 -1.05 2.22 -6.21
N GLN A 92 -1.65 3.29 -5.68
CA GLN A 92 -1.07 4.63 -5.77
C GLN A 92 0.34 4.64 -5.17
N GLN A 93 0.52 4.06 -3.98
CA GLN A 93 1.83 3.99 -3.33
C GLN A 93 2.85 3.16 -4.13
N VAL A 94 2.45 2.01 -4.71
CA VAL A 94 3.29 1.22 -5.62
C VAL A 94 3.77 2.08 -6.79
N PHE A 95 2.85 2.78 -7.47
CA PHE A 95 3.21 3.60 -8.63
C PHE A 95 4.06 4.81 -8.24
N CYS A 96 3.81 5.44 -7.09
CA CYS A 96 4.66 6.51 -6.57
C CYS A 96 6.10 6.03 -6.39
N ILE A 97 6.32 4.87 -5.77
CA ILE A 97 7.66 4.30 -5.56
C ILE A 97 8.32 3.92 -6.90
N MET A 98 7.56 3.32 -7.83
CA MET A 98 8.08 2.96 -9.15
C MET A 98 8.54 4.19 -9.96
N GLN A 99 7.89 5.35 -9.78
CA GLN A 99 8.22 6.59 -10.48
C GLN A 99 9.42 7.36 -9.88
N MET A 100 9.80 7.08 -8.63
CA MET A 100 11.01 7.67 -8.01
C MET A 100 12.29 7.16 -8.68
N ASN A 101 13.43 7.79 -8.41
CA ASN A 101 14.72 7.16 -8.75
C ASN A 101 15.06 6.00 -7.79
N ALA A 102 16.07 5.19 -8.12
CA ALA A 102 16.37 3.96 -7.39
C ALA A 102 16.73 4.21 -5.90
N ASP A 103 17.44 5.30 -5.60
CA ASP A 103 17.89 5.62 -4.25
C ASP A 103 16.76 6.20 -3.39
N GLU A 104 15.89 7.03 -3.98
CA GLU A 104 14.69 7.54 -3.34
C GLU A 104 13.68 6.43 -3.07
N ALA A 105 13.43 5.58 -4.06
CA ALA A 105 12.55 4.42 -3.91
C ALA A 105 13.02 3.50 -2.77
N ALA A 106 14.32 3.18 -2.71
CA ALA A 106 14.89 2.35 -1.66
C ALA A 106 14.77 2.98 -0.25
N LYS A 107 14.75 4.31 -0.15
CA LYS A 107 14.49 5.01 1.13
C LYS A 107 13.01 4.95 1.49
N ALA A 108 12.12 5.28 0.55
CA ALA A 108 10.67 5.28 0.77
C ALA A 108 10.14 3.90 1.16
N ILE A 109 10.72 2.83 0.61
CA ILE A 109 10.35 1.44 0.93
C ILE A 109 10.48 1.11 2.43
N LYS A 110 11.41 1.74 3.16
CA LYS A 110 11.60 1.48 4.60
C LYS A 110 10.40 1.89 5.45
N ASP A 111 9.61 2.83 4.94
CA ASP A 111 8.41 3.34 5.61
C ASP A 111 7.14 2.57 5.20
N VAL A 112 7.25 1.63 4.24
CA VAL A 112 6.13 0.80 3.80
C VAL A 112 5.84 -0.28 4.84
N LYS A 113 4.56 -0.38 5.25
CA LYS A 113 4.06 -1.35 6.24
C LYS A 113 3.20 -2.46 5.65
N SER A 114 2.76 -2.31 4.40
CA SER A 114 1.95 -3.30 3.71
C SER A 114 2.85 -4.31 2.99
N GLU A 115 2.81 -5.57 3.41
CA GLU A 115 3.53 -6.66 2.73
C GLU A 115 3.08 -6.80 1.27
N ASN A 116 1.79 -6.57 0.99
CA ASN A 116 1.22 -6.63 -0.36
C ASN A 116 1.92 -5.65 -1.33
N ILE A 117 2.17 -4.41 -0.88
CA ILE A 117 2.93 -3.42 -1.66
C ILE A 117 4.35 -3.92 -1.93
N LEU A 118 5.01 -4.47 -0.91
CA LEU A 118 6.39 -4.96 -1.01
C LEU A 118 6.51 -6.14 -1.99
N VAL A 119 5.55 -7.07 -1.96
CA VAL A 119 5.51 -8.21 -2.90
C VAL A 119 5.36 -7.71 -4.34
N VAL A 120 4.44 -6.77 -4.58
CA VAL A 120 4.25 -6.20 -5.92
C VAL A 120 5.53 -5.52 -6.39
N LEU A 121 6.14 -4.66 -5.56
CA LEU A 121 7.39 -3.97 -5.91
C LEU A 121 8.54 -4.94 -6.21
N HIS A 122 8.68 -6.01 -5.42
CA HIS A 122 9.71 -7.02 -5.66
C HIS A 122 9.51 -7.75 -7.00
N ALA A 123 8.26 -8.03 -7.37
CA ALA A 123 7.92 -8.75 -8.60
C ALA A 123 7.99 -7.87 -9.86
N THR A 124 7.58 -6.59 -9.76
CA THR A 124 7.38 -5.73 -10.94
C THR A 124 8.49 -4.72 -11.18
N ASP A 125 9.28 -4.34 -10.16
CA ASP A 125 10.34 -3.35 -10.34
C ASP A 125 11.58 -3.99 -11.00
N SER A 126 12.05 -3.37 -12.09
CA SER A 126 13.22 -3.86 -12.82
C SER A 126 14.54 -3.58 -12.09
N ARG A 127 14.57 -2.61 -11.17
CA ARG A 127 15.79 -2.14 -10.51
C ARG A 127 16.14 -3.06 -9.35
N VAL A 128 17.32 -3.68 -9.42
CA VAL A 128 17.81 -4.63 -8.39
C VAL A 128 17.87 -3.98 -7.00
N THR A 129 18.24 -2.70 -6.91
CA THR A 129 18.28 -1.95 -5.65
C THR A 129 16.90 -1.89 -4.98
N VAL A 130 15.85 -1.64 -5.77
CA VAL A 130 14.48 -1.54 -5.27
C VAL A 130 13.96 -2.91 -4.85
N LYS A 131 14.18 -3.95 -5.67
CA LYS A 131 13.82 -5.33 -5.30
C LYS A 131 14.47 -5.80 -4.01
N ARG A 132 15.76 -5.51 -3.83
CA ARG A 132 16.47 -5.84 -2.58
C ARG A 132 15.89 -5.08 -1.38
N ALA A 133 15.61 -3.79 -1.54
CA ALA A 133 14.99 -3.00 -0.47
C ALA A 133 13.61 -3.56 -0.09
N ALA A 134 12.77 -3.90 -1.08
CA ALA A 134 11.44 -4.46 -0.83
C ALA A 134 11.51 -5.80 -0.10
N LYS A 135 12.42 -6.69 -0.53
CA LYS A 135 12.64 -7.97 0.14
C LYS A 135 13.13 -7.80 1.57
N SER A 136 14.13 -6.95 1.79
CA SER A 136 14.66 -6.71 3.14
C SER A 136 13.62 -6.10 4.08
N GLN A 137 12.80 -5.16 3.59
CA GLN A 137 11.71 -4.59 4.39
C GLN A 137 10.66 -5.64 4.75
N ALA A 138 10.30 -6.52 3.81
CA ALA A 138 9.35 -7.60 4.09
C ALA A 138 9.88 -8.55 5.17
N GLU A 139 11.16 -8.91 5.11
CA GLU A 139 11.82 -9.71 6.15
C GLU A 139 11.83 -9.02 7.52
N GLU A 140 12.02 -7.70 7.57
CA GLU A 140 11.98 -6.90 8.81
C GLU A 140 10.59 -6.90 9.45
N LEU A 141 9.53 -6.67 8.65
CA LEU A 141 8.15 -6.73 9.13
C LEU A 141 7.78 -8.10 9.73
N LEU A 142 8.25 -9.18 9.11
CA LEU A 142 8.04 -10.54 9.63
C LEU A 142 8.74 -10.77 10.99
N LEU A 143 9.88 -10.13 11.22
CA LEU A 143 10.59 -10.23 12.50
C LEU A 143 9.87 -9.42 13.59
N ASP A 144 9.36 -8.24 13.26
CA ASP A 144 8.59 -7.39 14.18
C ASP A 144 7.32 -8.10 14.66
N ASP A 145 6.55 -8.70 13.75
CA ASP A 145 5.36 -9.48 14.09
C ASP A 145 5.67 -10.64 15.04
N LYS A 146 6.78 -11.34 14.79
CA LYS A 146 7.21 -12.46 15.63
C LYS A 146 7.63 -11.99 17.02
N ALA A 147 8.31 -10.86 17.12
CA ALA A 147 8.74 -10.28 18.39
C ALA A 147 7.54 -9.88 19.27
N ILE A 148 6.48 -9.34 18.68
CA ILE A 148 5.23 -8.99 19.36
C ILE A 148 4.58 -10.26 19.96
N LEU A 149 4.47 -11.33 19.18
CA LEU A 149 3.89 -12.60 19.64
C LEU A 149 4.66 -13.25 20.81
N THR A 150 6.00 -13.18 20.80
CA THR A 150 6.81 -13.69 21.92
C THR A 150 6.65 -12.87 23.21
N ASN A 151 6.42 -11.55 23.11
CA ASN A 151 6.26 -10.69 24.27
C ASN A 151 4.88 -10.84 24.93
N ASP A 152 3.83 -11.14 24.16
CA ASP A 152 2.50 -11.43 24.72
C ASP A 152 2.46 -12.78 25.45
N GLN A 153 3.18 -13.80 24.97
CA GLN A 153 3.28 -15.09 25.67
C GLN A 153 3.95 -14.97 27.05
N ALA A 154 4.98 -14.12 27.18
CA ALA A 154 5.67 -13.87 28.45
C ALA A 154 4.83 -13.12 29.50
N LYS A 155 3.74 -12.46 29.08
CA LYS A 155 2.83 -11.75 29.99
C LYS A 155 1.72 -12.65 30.55
N THR A 156 1.38 -13.75 29.86
CA THR A 156 0.37 -14.73 30.31
C THR A 156 0.88 -15.77 31.32
N GLU A 157 2.20 -15.96 31.48
CA GLU A 157 2.76 -16.97 32.42
C GLU A 157 3.07 -16.44 33.82
N ASN A 158 2.77 -15.17 34.14
CA ASN A 158 3.00 -14.63 35.49
C ASN A 158 1.68 -14.35 36.24
N LEU A 159 0.90 -15.40 36.49
CA LEU A 159 0.03 -15.43 37.67
C LEU A 159 0.84 -15.99 38.84
N PRO A 160 0.95 -15.30 39.98
CA PRO A 160 1.70 -15.81 41.11
C PRO A 160 0.96 -17.02 41.71
N ALA A 161 1.68 -18.13 41.85
CA ALA A 161 1.27 -19.27 42.66
C ALA A 161 1.13 -18.82 44.12
N GLU A 162 -0.10 -18.71 44.61
CA GLU A 162 -0.34 -18.63 46.05
C GLU A 162 0.17 -19.90 46.70
N SER A 163 1.06 -19.69 47.67
CA SER A 163 1.88 -20.69 48.30
C SER A 163 1.08 -21.50 49.31
N GLN A 164 1.22 -22.82 49.25
CA GLN A 164 0.87 -23.73 50.34
C GLN A 164 1.77 -23.44 51.56
N GLU A 165 1.19 -23.00 52.67
CA GLU A 165 1.77 -23.24 53.99
C GLU A 165 1.38 -24.65 54.45
N VAL A 166 2.41 -25.46 54.67
CA VAL A 166 2.35 -26.80 55.26
C VAL A 166 2.47 -26.65 56.77
N SER A 167 1.54 -27.23 57.53
CA SER A 167 1.75 -27.55 58.95
C SER A 167 1.28 -28.98 59.25
N GLU A 168 2.23 -29.91 59.33
CA GLU A 168 2.18 -31.17 60.10
C GLU A 168 1.82 -30.86 61.58
N THR A 169 1.17 -31.64 62.44
CA THR A 169 0.76 -33.06 62.64
C THR A 169 -0.11 -33.06 63.96
N PRO A 170 -0.59 -34.16 64.58
CA PRO A 170 -0.84 -35.55 64.15
C PRO A 170 -2.28 -36.05 64.50
N GLU A 171 -2.58 -37.27 64.04
CA GLU A 171 -3.73 -38.13 64.38
C GLU A 171 -3.77 -38.54 65.88
N PRO A 172 -4.96 -38.81 66.46
CA PRO A 172 -5.15 -40.15 67.01
C PRO A 172 -6.52 -40.78 66.73
N ALA A 173 -6.50 -42.10 66.66
CA ALA A 173 -7.59 -43.03 66.39
C ALA A 173 -8.55 -43.26 67.56
N GLU A 174 -9.86 -43.40 67.27
CA GLU A 174 -10.86 -44.20 68.03
C GLU A 174 -11.95 -44.63 67.00
N HIS A 175 -12.00 -45.89 66.55
CA HIS A 175 -12.70 -47.07 67.09
C HIS A 175 -14.25 -47.10 67.00
N GLN A 176 -14.74 -48.27 66.51
CA GLN A 176 -16.07 -48.91 66.66
C GLN A 176 -17.14 -48.55 65.59
N GLU A 177 -17.54 -49.46 64.69
CA GLU A 177 -18.29 -50.74 64.84
C GLU A 177 -19.77 -50.54 65.20
N ALA A 178 -20.66 -50.84 64.23
CA ALA A 178 -22.01 -51.44 64.32
C ALA A 178 -22.79 -51.08 63.02
N ALA A 179 -23.05 -51.99 62.08
CA ALA A 179 -24.04 -53.07 62.10
C ALA A 179 -25.51 -52.59 62.19
N GLU A 180 -26.24 -52.84 61.09
CA GLU A 180 -27.62 -53.38 61.02
C GLU A 180 -28.80 -52.53 61.57
N THR A 181 -29.80 -52.08 60.77
CA THR A 181 -30.98 -52.81 60.23
C THR A 181 -32.00 -51.75 59.65
N PRO A 182 -33.29 -52.02 59.30
CA PRO A 182 -33.77 -52.36 57.96
C PRO A 182 -34.95 -51.49 57.43
N ALA A 183 -35.35 -51.77 56.18
CA ALA A 183 -36.68 -51.68 55.55
C ALA A 183 -37.81 -50.78 56.10
N GLU A 184 -38.38 -49.92 55.23
CA GLU A 184 -39.82 -49.87 54.92
C GLU A 184 -40.07 -48.97 53.69
N GLY A 185 -40.94 -49.42 52.76
CA GLY A 185 -41.47 -48.62 51.65
C GLY A 185 -41.53 -49.32 50.30
#